data_AF-A0A8C0HPX5-F1
#
_entry.id   AF-A0A8C0HPX5-F1
#
_cell.length_a   1.000
_cell.length_b   1.000
_cell.length_c   1.000
_cell.angle_alpha   90.00
_cell.angle_beta   90.00
_cell.angle_gamma   90.00
#
_symmetry.space_group_name_H-M   'P 1'
#
loop_
_entity.id
_entity.type
_entity.pdbx_description
1 polymer ?
#
loop_
_entity_poly.entity_id
_entity_poly.type
_entity_poly.pdbx_seq_one_letter_code
_entity_poly.pdbx_strand_id
1 'polypeptide(L)'
;RLTSERSSAALKALARVVEKAQRILRLAEMCRRLETEEEKVLPFYPSSLAEGDQREAQQVLEETPTEPLAQAMRDYVGLERFWQRFNKVKLEEQALERERAALSQRNQHLRELLRQYLAGISVSQEVLSEPNALLIVERKSCVPADLPRAEGGHAQGHQSTKHPDSLSEGDAHPDPIHGSTGTS
;
A
#
# COMPACT_ATOMS: atom_id res chain seq x y z
N ARG A 1 47.89 -44.25 1.79
CA ARG A 1 46.47 -44.60 1.55
C ARG A 1 45.55 -43.62 2.29
N LEU A 2 45.63 -43.51 3.62
CA LEU A 2 44.86 -42.53 4.42
C LEU A 2 44.97 -41.06 3.96
N THR A 3 46.14 -40.61 3.50
CA THR A 3 46.35 -39.25 2.99
C THR A 3 45.66 -38.99 1.64
N SER A 4 45.59 -40.02 0.79
CA SER A 4 44.91 -39.95 -0.51
C SER A 4 43.39 -40.00 -0.38
N GLU A 5 42.88 -40.76 0.59
CA GLU A 5 41.45 -40.77 0.91
C GLU A 5 41.00 -39.42 1.49
N ARG A 6 41.76 -38.87 2.45
CA ARG A 6 41.50 -37.54 3.03
C ARG A 6 41.56 -36.42 1.98
N SER A 7 42.53 -36.45 1.06
CA SER A 7 42.60 -35.47 -0.02
C SER A 7 41.43 -35.61 -1.01
N SER A 8 41.02 -36.84 -1.32
CA SER A 8 39.85 -37.08 -2.20
C SER A 8 38.54 -36.56 -1.59
N ALA A 9 38.37 -36.70 -0.27
CA ALA A 9 37.19 -36.20 0.44
C ALA A 9 37.16 -34.66 0.45
N ALA A 10 38.31 -34.02 0.70
CA ALA A 10 38.45 -32.57 0.62
C ALA A 10 38.13 -32.04 -0.78
N LEU A 11 38.63 -32.69 -1.84
CA LEU A 11 38.32 -32.32 -3.23
C LEU A 11 36.82 -32.40 -3.53
N LYS A 12 36.14 -33.45 -3.07
CA LYS A 12 34.68 -33.57 -3.22
C LYS A 12 33.93 -32.47 -2.48
N ALA A 13 34.37 -32.11 -1.28
CA ALA A 13 33.78 -31.02 -0.51
C ALA A 13 33.95 -29.67 -1.22
N LEU A 14 35.16 -29.38 -1.70
CA LEU A 14 35.44 -28.15 -2.46
C LEU A 14 34.62 -28.08 -3.75
N ALA A 15 34.50 -29.18 -4.49
CA ALA A 15 33.67 -29.23 -5.70
C ALA A 15 32.20 -28.86 -5.41
N ARG A 16 31.63 -29.35 -4.31
CA ARG A 16 30.27 -28.99 -3.89
C ARG A 16 30.14 -27.50 -3.53
N VAL A 17 31.16 -26.92 -2.90
CA VAL A 17 31.17 -25.49 -2.58
C VAL A 17 31.23 -24.65 -3.86
N VAL A 18 32.08 -25.04 -4.82
CA VAL A 18 32.17 -24.38 -6.13
C VAL A 18 30.85 -24.43 -6.88
N GLU A 19 30.19 -25.59 -6.91
CA GLU A 19 28.88 -25.74 -7.56
C GLU A 19 27.83 -24.80 -6.95
N LYS A 20 27.78 -24.72 -5.61
CA LYS A 20 26.88 -23.79 -4.90
C LYS A 20 27.20 -22.34 -5.24
N ALA A 21 28.48 -21.95 -5.22
CA ALA A 21 28.90 -20.59 -5.54
C ALA A 21 28.53 -20.20 -6.97
N GLN A 22 28.75 -21.10 -7.95
CA GLN A 22 28.34 -20.88 -9.34
C GLN A 22 26.84 -20.69 -9.47
N ARG A 23 26.03 -21.46 -8.73
CA ARG A 23 24.58 -21.29 -8.72
C ARG A 23 24.17 -19.93 -8.15
N ILE A 24 24.78 -19.50 -7.05
CA ILE A 24 24.52 -18.18 -6.45
C ILE A 24 24.88 -17.07 -7.43
N LEU A 25 26.03 -17.15 -8.11
CA LEU A 25 26.44 -16.15 -9.09
C LEU A 25 25.50 -16.07 -10.29
N ARG A 26 25.04 -17.20 -10.81
CA ARG A 26 24.05 -17.24 -11.90
C ARG A 26 22.74 -16.58 -11.50
N LEU A 27 22.25 -16.86 -10.28
CA LEU A 27 21.05 -16.21 -9.75
C LEU A 27 21.26 -14.69 -9.60
N ALA A 28 22.41 -14.27 -9.06
CA ALA A 28 22.74 -12.86 -8.93
C ALA A 28 22.78 -12.16 -10.29
N GLU A 29 23.33 -12.78 -11.33
CA GLU A 29 23.35 -12.25 -12.69
C GLU A 29 21.93 -12.12 -13.27
N MET A 30 21.08 -13.14 -13.09
CA MET A 30 19.68 -13.08 -13.53
C MET A 30 18.91 -11.97 -12.82
N CYS A 31 19.07 -11.83 -11.50
CA CYS A 31 18.45 -10.76 -10.73
C CYS A 31 18.97 -9.39 -11.17
N ARG A 32 20.27 -9.25 -11.45
CA ARG A 32 20.89 -7.98 -11.89
C ARG A 32 20.26 -7.41 -13.16
N ARG A 33 19.70 -8.25 -14.02
CA ARG A 33 18.99 -7.80 -15.23
C ARG A 33 17.66 -7.09 -14.94
N LEU A 34 17.08 -7.31 -13.77
CA LEU A 34 15.81 -6.72 -13.33
C LEU A 34 16.00 -5.49 -12.44
N GLU A 35 17.25 -5.19 -12.06
CA GLU A 35 17.60 -4.02 -11.26
C GLU A 35 17.59 -2.75 -12.11
N THR A 36 17.23 -1.63 -11.49
CA THR A 36 17.31 -0.31 -12.15
C THR A 36 18.77 0.11 -12.34
N GLU A 37 19.04 1.05 -13.26
CA GLU A 37 20.41 1.56 -13.44
C GLU A 37 20.94 2.23 -12.17
N GLU A 38 20.08 2.93 -11.43
CA GLU A 38 20.40 3.54 -10.14
C GLU A 38 20.88 2.49 -9.13
N GLU A 39 20.18 1.37 -9.00
CA GLU A 39 20.56 0.28 -8.09
C GLU A 39 21.86 -0.43 -8.51
N LYS A 40 22.16 -0.44 -9.82
CA LYS A 40 23.41 -1.02 -10.33
C LYS A 40 24.61 -0.12 -10.01
N VAL A 41 24.44 1.19 -10.02
CA VAL A 41 25.51 2.16 -9.75
C VAL A 41 25.64 2.52 -8.27
N LEU A 42 24.53 2.50 -7.52
CA LEU A 42 24.45 2.73 -6.08
C LEU A 42 23.75 1.53 -5.39
N PRO A 43 24.42 0.38 -5.24
CA PRO A 43 23.81 -0.82 -4.67
C PRO A 43 23.55 -0.74 -3.17
N PHE A 44 24.16 0.24 -2.48
CA PHE A 44 24.11 0.38 -1.04
C PHE A 44 23.65 1.78 -0.67
N TYR A 45 22.52 1.83 0.03
CA TYR A 45 21.97 3.07 0.52
C TYR A 45 22.68 3.49 1.81
N PRO A 46 22.78 4.80 2.07
CA PRO A 46 23.16 5.27 3.40
C PRO A 46 22.14 4.73 4.41
N SER A 47 22.64 4.37 5.59
CA SER A 47 21.75 3.95 6.67
C SER A 47 20.79 5.08 7.00
N SER A 48 19.51 4.75 7.12
CA SER A 48 18.46 5.69 7.53
C SER A 48 18.49 5.97 9.04
N LEU A 49 19.31 5.22 9.79
CA LEU A 49 19.47 5.40 11.23
C LEU A 49 20.29 6.65 11.53
N ALA A 50 19.95 7.34 12.62
CA ALA A 50 20.77 8.44 13.13
C ALA A 50 22.14 7.91 13.58
N GLU A 51 23.17 8.78 13.63
CA GLU A 51 24.52 8.36 14.03
C GLU A 51 24.57 7.73 15.43
N GLY A 52 23.72 8.18 16.35
CA GLY A 52 23.60 7.59 17.69
C GLY A 52 23.14 6.14 17.63
N ASP A 53 22.04 5.88 16.93
CA ASP A 53 21.45 4.55 16.77
C ASP A 53 22.40 3.60 16.02
N GLN A 54 23.16 4.12 15.04
CA GLN A 54 24.17 3.33 14.34
C GLN A 54 25.30 2.88 15.29
N ARG A 55 25.76 3.77 16.17
CA ARG A 55 26.79 3.45 17.17
C ARG A 55 26.27 2.43 18.19
N GLU A 56 25.02 2.57 18.61
CA GLU A 56 24.38 1.62 19.51
C GLU A 56 24.24 0.23 18.85
N ALA A 57 23.75 0.18 17.61
CA ALA A 57 23.64 -1.07 16.86
C ALA A 57 25.00 -1.77 16.67
N GLN A 58 26.08 -0.99 16.45
CA GLN A 58 27.45 -1.52 16.38
C GLN A 58 27.90 -2.09 17.73
N GLN A 59 27.63 -1.42 18.85
CA GLN A 59 27.98 -1.91 20.17
C GLN A 59 27.26 -3.23 20.49
N VAL A 60 25.95 -3.31 20.24
CA VAL A 60 25.16 -4.54 20.43
C VAL A 60 25.70 -5.68 19.56
N LEU A 61 26.19 -5.38 18.37
CA LEU A 61 26.79 -6.38 17.50
C LEU A 61 28.13 -6.89 18.05
N GLU A 62 28.92 -6.06 18.74
CA GLU A 62 30.19 -6.47 19.35
C GLU A 62 30.01 -7.31 20.62
N GLU A 63 28.92 -7.09 21.35
CA GLU A 63 28.56 -7.87 22.53
C GLU A 63 28.38 -9.36 22.21
N THR A 64 28.76 -10.22 23.17
CA THR A 64 28.58 -11.66 23.04
C THR A 64 27.10 -12.00 23.25
N PRO A 65 26.43 -12.60 22.25
CA PRO A 65 25.01 -12.87 22.38
C PRO A 65 24.71 -13.99 23.38
N THR A 66 23.86 -13.70 24.35
CA THR A 66 23.38 -14.69 25.35
C THR A 66 22.28 -15.58 24.77
N GLU A 67 21.41 -15.02 23.94
CA GLU A 67 20.26 -15.70 23.36
C GLU A 67 20.66 -16.62 22.18
N PRO A 68 20.06 -17.82 22.06
CA PRO A 68 20.44 -18.79 21.02
C PRO A 68 20.15 -18.28 19.61
N LEU A 69 19.08 -17.51 19.41
CA LEU A 69 18.78 -16.88 18.12
C LEU A 69 19.85 -15.85 17.75
N ALA A 70 20.29 -15.03 18.71
CA ALA A 70 21.29 -14.01 18.47
C ALA A 70 22.66 -14.63 18.14
N GLN A 71 22.99 -15.78 18.73
CA GLN A 71 24.18 -16.56 18.36
C GLN A 71 24.10 -17.06 16.91
N ALA A 72 22.96 -17.62 16.49
CA ALA A 72 22.78 -18.05 15.11
C ALA A 72 22.82 -16.88 14.10
N MET A 73 22.33 -15.69 14.51
CA MET A 73 22.36 -14.50 13.66
C MET A 73 23.79 -13.99 13.38
N ARG A 74 24.79 -14.34 14.21
CA ARG A 74 26.20 -13.96 14.00
C ARG A 74 26.75 -14.43 12.65
N ASP A 75 26.31 -15.61 12.19
CA ASP A 75 26.73 -16.17 10.90
C ASP A 75 26.20 -15.35 9.70
N TYR A 76 25.19 -14.50 9.91
CA TYR A 76 24.52 -13.73 8.86
C TYR A 76 24.79 -12.23 8.91
N VAL A 77 25.67 -11.77 9.81
CA VAL A 77 26.02 -10.34 9.94
C VAL A 77 26.54 -9.78 8.61
N GLY A 78 27.30 -10.56 7.85
CA GLY A 78 27.80 -10.17 6.52
C GLY A 78 26.71 -10.00 5.44
N LEU A 79 25.46 -10.40 5.70
CA LEU A 79 24.33 -10.26 4.79
C LEU A 79 23.48 -9.00 5.04
N GLU A 80 23.88 -8.11 5.94
CA GLU A 80 23.11 -6.90 6.24
C GLU A 80 22.73 -6.11 4.98
N ARG A 81 23.71 -5.84 4.11
CA ARG A 81 23.49 -5.11 2.84
C ARG A 81 22.55 -5.83 1.88
N PHE A 82 22.58 -7.18 1.88
CA PHE A 82 21.65 -7.97 1.10
C PHE A 82 20.22 -7.76 1.61
N TRP A 83 20.02 -7.83 2.93
CA TRP A 83 18.70 -7.63 3.54
C TRP A 83 18.18 -6.22 3.39
N GLN A 84 19.04 -5.20 3.52
CA GLN A 84 18.66 -3.81 3.24
C GLN A 84 18.11 -3.67 1.82
N ARG A 85 18.84 -4.20 0.82
CA ARG A 85 18.42 -4.14 -0.58
C ARG A 85 17.14 -4.94 -0.85
N PHE A 86 17.04 -6.14 -0.28
CA PHE A 86 15.85 -6.97 -0.41
C PHE A 86 14.61 -6.29 0.18
N ASN A 87 14.73 -5.74 1.39
CA ASN A 87 13.64 -5.05 2.07
C ASN A 87 13.20 -3.80 1.32
N LYS A 88 14.14 -3.01 0.77
CA LYS A 88 13.81 -1.88 -0.10
C LYS A 88 12.95 -2.30 -1.28
N VAL A 89 13.42 -3.27 -2.08
CA VAL A 89 12.67 -3.74 -3.27
C VAL A 89 11.30 -4.31 -2.87
N LYS A 90 11.20 -4.96 -1.71
CA LYS A 90 9.91 -5.45 -1.19
C LYS A 90 8.95 -4.33 -0.80
N LEU A 91 9.44 -3.25 -0.21
CA LEU A 91 8.62 -2.07 0.07
C LEU A 91 8.17 -1.39 -1.23
N GLU A 92 9.05 -1.31 -2.23
CA GLU A 92 8.74 -0.75 -3.54
C GLU A 92 7.71 -1.59 -4.30
N GLU A 93 7.83 -2.92 -4.28
CA GLU A 93 6.84 -3.84 -4.85
C GLU A 93 5.44 -3.55 -4.28
N GLN A 94 5.32 -3.47 -2.94
CA GLN A 94 4.05 -3.16 -2.30
C GLN A 94 3.56 -1.73 -2.60
N ALA A 95 4.45 -0.76 -2.75
CA ALA A 95 4.07 0.61 -3.11
C ALA A 95 3.49 0.65 -4.54
N LEU A 96 4.16 0.00 -5.49
CA LEU A 96 3.73 -0.11 -6.89
C LEU A 96 2.41 -0.86 -7.03
N GLU A 97 2.19 -1.93 -6.25
CA GLU A 97 0.90 -2.63 -6.23
C GLU A 97 -0.26 -1.73 -5.81
N ARG A 98 -0.07 -0.94 -4.75
CA ARG A 98 -1.08 0.02 -4.29
C ARG A 98 -1.35 1.10 -5.34
N GLU A 99 -0.30 1.64 -5.95
CA GLU A 99 -0.43 2.64 -7.01
C GLU A 99 -1.17 2.09 -8.22
N ARG A 100 -0.81 0.88 -8.67
CA ARG A 100 -1.50 0.18 -9.77
C ARG A 100 -2.98 -0.01 -9.47
N ALA A 101 -3.33 -0.42 -8.25
CA ALA A 101 -4.72 -0.59 -7.83
C ALA A 101 -5.48 0.74 -7.89
N ALA A 102 -4.90 1.82 -7.34
CA ALA A 102 -5.49 3.15 -7.36
C ALA A 102 -5.68 3.68 -8.79
N LEU A 103 -4.68 3.54 -9.66
CA LEU A 103 -4.76 3.92 -11.07
C LEU A 103 -5.83 3.12 -11.81
N SER A 104 -5.95 1.82 -11.53
CA SER A 104 -6.96 0.96 -12.14
C SER A 104 -8.37 1.38 -11.74
N GLN A 105 -8.59 1.69 -10.46
CA GLN A 105 -9.88 2.19 -9.97
C GLN A 105 -10.24 3.55 -10.60
N ARG A 106 -9.28 4.48 -10.65
CA ARG A 106 -9.46 5.78 -11.31
C ARG A 106 -9.79 5.61 -12.79
N ASN A 107 -9.11 4.72 -13.49
CA ASN A 107 -9.37 4.46 -14.91
C ASN A 107 -10.78 3.87 -15.13
N GLN A 108 -11.21 2.93 -14.27
CA GLN A 108 -12.57 2.39 -14.29
C GLN A 108 -13.61 3.50 -14.06
N HIS A 109 -13.39 4.35 -13.06
CA HIS A 109 -14.30 5.46 -12.77
C HIS A 109 -14.39 6.46 -13.93
N LEU A 110 -13.26 6.81 -14.56
CA LEU A 110 -13.24 7.68 -15.73
C LEU A 110 -13.99 7.08 -16.92
N ARG A 111 -13.84 5.76 -17.15
CA ARG A 111 -14.60 5.07 -18.21
C ARG A 111 -16.09 5.06 -17.94
N GLU A 112 -16.49 4.87 -16.69
CA GLU A 112 -17.89 4.92 -16.28
C GLU A 112 -18.47 6.34 -16.45
N LEU A 113 -17.74 7.37 -16.02
CA LEU A 113 -18.15 8.76 -16.22
C LEU A 113 -18.29 9.10 -17.71
N LEU A 114 -17.36 8.62 -18.55
CA LEU A 114 -17.42 8.80 -19.99
C LEU A 114 -18.62 8.06 -20.61
N ARG A 115 -18.91 6.83 -20.16
CA ARG A 115 -20.11 6.08 -20.58
C ARG A 115 -21.38 6.86 -20.23
N GLN A 116 -21.48 7.39 -19.02
CA GLN A 116 -22.62 8.19 -18.57
C GLN A 116 -22.75 9.49 -19.37
N TYR A 117 -21.65 10.18 -19.66
CA TYR A 117 -21.64 11.39 -20.49
C TYR A 117 -22.13 11.11 -21.92
N LEU A 118 -21.64 10.03 -22.54
CA LEU A 118 -22.10 9.62 -23.87
C LEU A 118 -23.56 9.20 -23.87
N ALA A 119 -24.04 8.51 -22.84
CA ALA A 119 -25.45 8.18 -22.66
C ALA A 119 -26.34 9.43 -22.47
N GLY A 120 -25.84 10.47 -21.78
CA GLY A 120 -26.57 11.73 -21.61
C GLY A 120 -26.73 12.55 -22.90
N ILE A 121 -25.80 12.40 -23.85
CA ILE A 121 -25.80 13.17 -25.12
C ILE A 121 -26.35 12.36 -26.30
N SER A 122 -26.16 11.04 -26.30
CA SER A 122 -26.71 10.15 -27.34
C SER A 122 -28.01 9.51 -26.86
N VAL A 123 -29.09 9.70 -27.62
CA VAL A 123 -30.38 9.05 -27.34
C VAL A 123 -30.26 7.57 -27.70
N SER A 124 -29.84 6.76 -26.74
CA SER A 124 -29.69 5.31 -26.88
C SER A 124 -30.90 4.60 -26.25
N GLN A 125 -31.29 3.42 -26.78
CA GLN A 125 -32.44 2.65 -26.28
C GLN A 125 -32.31 2.29 -24.77
N GLU A 126 -31.08 2.07 -24.29
CA GLU A 126 -30.76 1.85 -22.87
C GLU A 126 -31.17 3.06 -22.01
N VAL A 127 -30.88 4.28 -22.49
CA VAL A 127 -31.20 5.53 -21.81
C VAL A 127 -32.70 5.75 -21.75
N LEU A 128 -33.45 5.36 -22.79
CA LEU A 128 -34.91 5.45 -22.83
C LEU A 128 -35.62 4.37 -21.98
N SER A 129 -34.91 3.30 -21.62
CA SER A 129 -35.44 2.22 -20.78
C SER A 129 -35.28 2.48 -19.28
N GLU A 130 -34.29 3.30 -18.91
CA GLU A 130 -34.04 3.76 -17.54
C GLU A 130 -34.79 5.07 -17.26
N PRO A 131 -35.14 5.38 -16.00
CA PRO A 131 -35.74 6.67 -15.65
C PRO A 131 -34.76 7.81 -15.90
N ASN A 132 -35.02 8.59 -16.95
CA ASN A 132 -34.13 9.58 -17.52
C ASN A 132 -34.84 10.93 -17.63
N ALA A 133 -34.11 12.05 -17.48
CA ALA A 133 -34.67 13.41 -17.52
C ALA A 133 -35.33 13.78 -18.87
N LEU A 134 -35.08 12.99 -19.91
CA LEU A 134 -35.70 13.12 -21.23
C LEU A 134 -37.14 12.57 -21.26
N LEU A 135 -37.50 11.67 -20.34
CA LEU A 135 -38.82 11.04 -20.24
C LEU A 135 -39.41 11.25 -18.84
N ILE A 136 -40.08 12.39 -18.64
CA ILE A 136 -40.91 12.59 -17.46
C ILE A 136 -42.25 11.89 -17.70
N VAL A 137 -42.34 10.62 -17.31
CA VAL A 137 -43.61 9.90 -17.30
C VAL A 137 -44.36 10.34 -16.05
N GLU A 138 -45.22 11.36 -16.17
CA GLU A 138 -46.26 11.61 -15.18
C GLU A 138 -47.12 10.35 -15.08
N ARG A 139 -46.87 9.52 -14.07
CA ARG A 139 -47.82 8.51 -13.64
C ARG A 139 -48.98 9.25 -13.02
N LYS A 140 -49.92 9.68 -13.87
CA LYS A 140 -51.29 9.99 -13.45
C LYS A 140 -51.87 8.69 -12.92
N SER A 141 -51.56 8.39 -11.66
CA SER A 141 -52.27 7.41 -10.85
C SER A 141 -53.69 7.93 -10.74
N CYS A 142 -54.55 7.53 -11.67
CA CYS A 142 -55.99 7.73 -11.61
C CYS A 142 -56.61 6.80 -10.54
N VAL A 143 -56.09 6.85 -9.30
CA VAL A 143 -56.71 6.21 -8.15
C VAL A 143 -57.06 7.34 -7.18
N PRO A 144 -58.36 7.65 -6.99
CA PRO A 144 -58.78 8.66 -6.04
C PRO A 144 -58.28 8.28 -4.64
N ALA A 145 -57.69 9.24 -3.94
CA ALA A 145 -57.36 9.09 -2.54
C ALA A 145 -58.67 8.95 -1.74
N ASP A 146 -58.92 7.77 -1.19
CA ASP A 146 -59.99 7.56 -0.23
C ASP A 146 -59.71 8.39 1.03
N LEU A 147 -60.47 9.47 1.19
CA LEU A 147 -60.72 10.14 2.46
C LEU A 147 -61.61 9.25 3.34
N PRO A 148 -61.36 9.19 4.64
CA PRO A 148 -62.44 9.17 5.61
C PRO A 148 -62.48 10.48 6.39
N ARG A 149 -63.71 10.96 6.51
CA ARG A 149 -64.13 12.22 7.09
C ARG A 149 -64.47 12.03 8.58
N ALA A 150 -63.85 12.87 9.40
CA ALA A 150 -64.40 13.64 10.52
C ALA A 150 -64.64 13.04 11.93
N GLU A 151 -64.17 13.87 12.89
CA GLU A 151 -64.73 14.25 14.20
C GLU A 151 -64.30 13.49 15.48
N GLY A 152 -63.58 14.23 16.34
CA GLY A 152 -64.02 14.49 17.72
C GLY A 152 -63.16 13.89 18.85
N GLY A 153 -62.62 14.75 19.71
CA GLY A 153 -62.23 14.37 21.09
C GLY A 153 -61.04 15.11 21.70
N HIS A 154 -61.32 16.17 22.45
CA HIS A 154 -60.39 16.82 23.40
C HIS A 154 -59.86 15.86 24.47
N ALA A 155 -58.57 15.97 24.84
CA ALA A 155 -58.14 16.03 26.25
C ALA A 155 -56.65 16.41 26.40
N GLN A 156 -56.42 17.27 27.39
CA GLN A 156 -55.16 17.88 27.81
C GLN A 156 -54.24 16.89 28.55
N GLY A 157 -52.92 17.02 28.41
CA GLY A 157 -51.95 16.29 29.23
C GLY A 157 -50.52 16.80 29.07
N HIS A 158 -50.04 17.55 30.07
CA HIS A 158 -48.64 17.95 30.21
C HIS A 158 -47.70 16.75 30.39
N GLN A 159 -46.49 16.80 29.82
CA GLN A 159 -45.22 17.00 30.57
C GLN A 159 -43.99 16.74 29.69
N SER A 160 -43.11 17.74 29.65
CA SER A 160 -41.64 17.70 29.75
C SER A 160 -40.90 16.42 29.33
N THR A 161 -39.94 16.51 28.42
CA THR A 161 -38.50 16.51 28.77
C THR A 161 -37.56 16.39 27.54
N LYS A 162 -36.51 17.22 27.59
CA LYS A 162 -35.12 16.99 27.14
C LYS A 162 -34.71 17.23 25.66
N HIS A 163 -33.94 18.32 25.53
CA HIS A 163 -32.83 18.60 24.60
C HIS A 163 -31.88 17.39 24.39
N PRO A 164 -31.20 17.35 23.22
CA PRO A 164 -29.79 17.76 23.16
C PRO A 164 -29.51 18.66 21.93
N ASP A 165 -28.99 19.87 22.11
CA ASP A 165 -27.56 20.21 22.05
C ASP A 165 -27.03 20.25 20.61
N SER A 166 -27.12 21.45 20.06
CA SER A 166 -26.38 21.91 18.89
C SER A 166 -24.94 22.21 19.30
N LEU A 167 -23.96 21.62 18.63
CA LEU A 167 -22.64 22.20 18.47
C LEU A 167 -22.20 22.08 17.01
N SER A 168 -22.22 23.24 16.36
CA SER A 168 -21.50 23.57 15.14
C SER A 168 -20.06 23.98 15.49
N GLU A 169 -19.18 23.97 14.47
CA GLU A 169 -17.78 24.45 14.40
C GLU A 169 -16.77 23.29 14.24
N GLY A 170 -15.87 23.28 13.26
CA GLY A 170 -15.56 24.25 12.22
C GLY A 170 -14.51 23.67 11.26
N ASP A 171 -14.51 24.21 10.05
CA ASP A 171 -13.54 23.95 8.98
C ASP A 171 -12.09 24.21 9.44
N ALA A 172 -11.20 23.26 9.14
CA ALA A 172 -9.76 23.47 9.22
C ALA A 172 -9.14 23.23 7.83
N HIS A 173 -8.90 24.33 7.12
CA HIS A 173 -8.06 24.41 5.93
C HIS A 173 -6.58 24.35 6.37
N PRO A 174 -5.70 23.54 5.76
CA PRO A 174 -4.26 23.63 6.03
C PRO A 174 -3.61 24.69 5.13
N ASP A 175 -2.79 25.55 5.72
CA ASP A 175 -1.93 26.53 5.04
C ASP A 175 -0.72 25.85 4.34
N PRO A 176 -0.21 26.41 3.24
CA PRO A 176 0.98 25.92 2.55
C PRO A 176 2.29 26.41 3.20
N ILE A 177 3.27 25.49 3.24
CA ILE A 177 4.63 25.68 3.77
C ILE A 177 5.41 26.70 2.91
N HIS A 178 5.90 27.77 3.53
CA HIS A 178 6.87 28.69 2.92
C HIS A 178 8.24 28.02 2.73
N GLY A 179 8.73 28.03 1.49
CA GLY A 179 10.12 27.67 1.16
C GLY A 179 11.08 28.81 1.49
N SER A 180 12.04 28.54 2.38
CA SER A 180 13.19 29.41 2.63
C SER A 180 14.27 29.15 1.58
N THR A 181 14.42 30.07 0.63
CA THR A 181 15.66 30.20 -0.15
C THR A 181 16.64 31.06 0.65
N GLY A 182 17.63 30.41 1.27
CA GLY A 182 18.76 31.08 1.90
C GLY A 182 19.94 31.16 0.93
N THR A 183 20.22 32.35 0.44
CA THR A 183 21.48 32.75 -0.20
C THR A 183 22.51 33.12 0.87
N SER A 184 23.69 32.50 0.84
CA SER A 184 25.02 33.10 1.06
C SER A 184 26.10 32.06 0.74
#